data_AF-A0A9X1B5R0-F1
#
_entry.id   AF-A0A9X1B5R0-F1
#
_cell.length_a   1.000
_cell.length_b   1.000
_cell.length_c   1.000
_cell.angle_alpha   90.00
_cell.angle_beta   90.00
_cell.angle_gamma   90.00
#
_symmetry.space_group_name_H-M   'P 1'
#
loop_
_entity.id
_entity.type
_entity.pdbx_description
1 polymer ?
#
loop_
_entity_poly.entity_id
_entity_poly.type
_entity_poly.pdbx_seq_one_letter_code
_entity_poly.pdbx_strand_id
1 'polypeptide(L)' 'MAQIRIHADSLARLQGFLAGVDWLNDSAVTLLAIDAAACRALIEDRDGDTDGSAHLGPDGLTWVEHDASSLSPPSP' A
#
# COMPACT_ATOMS: atom_id res chain seq x y z
N MET A 1 -7.03 -12.57 4.09
CA MET A 1 -6.62 -11.75 2.93
C MET A 1 -7.03 -10.32 3.17
N ALA A 2 -6.09 -9.40 2.92
CA ALA A 2 -6.23 -7.97 3.12
C ALA A 2 -5.65 -7.19 1.94
N GLN A 3 -6.28 -6.08 1.59
CA GLN A 3 -5.80 -5.16 0.57
C GLN A 3 -5.07 -3.98 1.19
N ILE A 4 -3.83 -3.77 0.77
CA ILE A 4 -2.96 -2.72 1.28
C ILE A 4 -2.64 -1.76 0.14
N ARG A 5 -3.00 -0.49 0.32
CA ARG A 5 -2.62 0.57 -0.61
C ARG A 5 -1.27 1.13 -0.21
N ILE A 6 -0.28 0.96 -1.09
CA ILE A 6 1.06 1.51 -0.94
C ILE A 6 1.09 2.87 -1.62
N HIS A 7 1.46 3.91 -0.86
CA HIS A 7 1.72 5.25 -1.35
C HIS A 7 3.21 5.48 -1.28
N ALA A 8 3.87 5.81 -2.39
CA ALA A 8 5.27 6.20 -2.38
C ALA A 8 5.40 7.70 -2.60
N ASP A 9 6.41 8.31 -1.99
CA ASP A 9 6.77 9.71 -2.24
C ASP A 9 7.42 9.95 -3.62
N SER A 10 7.83 8.88 -4.32
CA SER A 10 8.44 8.92 -5.65
C SER A 10 8.26 7.62 -6.43
N LEU A 11 8.21 7.74 -7.76
CA LEU A 11 8.04 6.60 -8.66
C LEU A 11 9.21 5.60 -8.57
N ALA A 12 10.44 6.09 -8.49
CA ALA A 12 11.63 5.23 -8.40
C ALA A 12 11.59 4.35 -7.14
N ARG A 13 11.11 4.91 -6.02
CA ARG A 13 10.95 4.17 -4.76
C ARG A 13 9.84 3.13 -4.86
N LEU A 14 8.70 3.48 -5.47
CA LEU A 14 7.63 2.51 -5.75
C LEU A 14 8.14 1.34 -6.60
N GLN A 15 8.87 1.63 -7.68
CA GLN A 15 9.43 0.62 -8.57
C GLN A 15 10.42 -0.30 -7.84
N GLY A 16 11.30 0.26 -7.01
CA GLY A 16 12.24 -0.53 -6.20
C GLY A 16 11.53 -1.45 -5.22
N PHE A 17 10.48 -0.96 -4.54
CA PHE A 17 9.66 -1.80 -3.65
C PHE A 17 8.97 -2.93 -4.40
N LEU A 18 8.32 -2.64 -5.53
CA LEU A 18 7.63 -3.66 -6.33
C LEU A 18 8.59 -4.72 -6.88
N ALA A 19 9.81 -4.32 -7.28
CA ALA A 19 10.85 -5.28 -7.66
C ALA A 19 11.28 -6.18 -6.48
N GLY A 20 11.31 -5.64 -5.26
CA GLY A 20 11.55 -6.41 -4.04
C GLY A 20 10.42 -7.39 -3.72
N VAL A 21 9.17 -6.97 -3.88
CA VAL A 21 7.98 -7.84 -3.71
C VAL A 21 7.98 -8.99 -4.73
N ASP A 22 8.31 -8.70 -6.00
CA ASP A 22 8.41 -9.71 -7.06
C ASP A 22 9.58 -10.68 -6.82
N TRP A 23 10.70 -10.19 -6.29
CA TRP A 23 11.84 -11.04 -5.94
C TRP A 23 11.57 -11.95 -4.73
N LEU A 24 10.83 -11.44 -3.74
CA LEU A 24 10.46 -12.18 -2.53
C LEU A 24 9.33 -13.20 -2.75
N ASN A 25 8.77 -13.29 -3.96
CA ASN A 25 7.51 -13.95 -4.28
C ASN A 25 7.47 -15.44 -3.88
N ASP A 26 7.20 -15.65 -2.59
CA ASP A 26 6.86 -16.90 -1.92
C ASP A 26 5.42 -16.78 -1.42
N SER A 27 4.48 -16.67 -2.37
CA SER A 27 3.04 -16.89 -2.19
C SER A 27 2.24 -15.91 -1.31
N ALA A 28 2.87 -15.10 -0.46
CA ALA A 28 2.17 -14.32 0.58
C ALA A 28 1.55 -13.01 0.08
N VAL A 29 2.14 -12.36 -0.93
CA VAL A 29 1.69 -11.04 -1.42
C VAL A 29 1.45 -11.09 -2.94
N THR A 30 0.34 -10.52 -3.38
CA THR A 30 -0.04 -10.42 -4.80
C THR A 30 -0.19 -8.95 -5.19
N LEU A 31 0.46 -8.50 -6.26
CA LEU A 31 0.26 -7.17 -6.81
C LEU A 31 -1.05 -7.12 -7.61
N LEU A 32 -1.98 -6.23 -7.22
CA LEU A 32 -3.29 -6.09 -7.86
C LEU A 32 -3.32 -4.95 -8.88
N ALA A 33 -2.74 -3.79 -8.55
CA ALA A 33 -2.78 -2.61 -9.41
C ALA A 33 -1.60 -1.66 -9.16
N ILE A 34 -1.25 -0.86 -10.17
CA ILE A 34 -0.27 0.23 -10.07
C ILE A 34 -0.88 1.50 -10.69
N ASP A 35 -0.75 2.62 -9.98
CA ASP A 35 -0.94 3.97 -10.51
C ASP A 35 0.40 4.72 -10.41
N ALA A 36 1.17 4.68 -11.50
CA ALA A 36 2.49 5.31 -11.57
C ALA A 36 2.42 6.84 -11.52
N ALA A 37 1.33 7.45 -12.01
CA ALA A 37 1.17 8.89 -12.01
C ALA A 37 0.96 9.42 -10.57
N ALA A 38 0.21 8.68 -9.75
CA ALA A 38 -0.01 9.00 -8.35
C ALA A 38 1.03 8.39 -7.40
N CYS A 39 2.03 7.67 -7.91
CA CYS A 39 3.02 6.90 -7.14
C CYS A 39 2.36 5.93 -6.14
N ARG A 40 1.40 5.13 -6.61
CA ARG A 40 0.63 4.19 -5.76
C ARG A 40 0.64 2.78 -6.33
N ALA A 41 0.55 1.80 -5.44
CA ALA A 41 0.25 0.41 -5.79
C ALA A 41 -0.82 -0.15 -4.85
N LEU A 42 -1.55 -1.15 -5.31
CA LEU A 42 -2.45 -1.95 -4.50
C LEU A 42 -1.91 -3.37 -4.47
N ILE A 43 -1.66 -3.89 -3.28
CA ILE A 43 -1.24 -5.26 -3.05
C ILE A 43 -2.28 -5.99 -2.22
N GLU A 44 -2.39 -7.29 -2.40
CA GLU A 44 -3.15 -8.20 -1.58
C GLU A 44 -2.17 -9.02 -0.74
N ASP A 45 -2.29 -8.91 0.58
CA ASP A 45 -1.64 -9.79 1.53
C ASP A 45 -2.59 -10.97 1.81
N ARG A 46 -2.16 -12.19 1.48
CA ARG A 46 -3.00 -13.38 1.65
C ARG A 46 -3.20 -13.74 3.12
N ASP A 47 -2.20 -13.47 3.94
CA ASP A 47 -2.18 -13.80 5.36
C ASP A 47 -2.67 -12.63 6.23
N GLY A 48 -2.81 -11.44 5.65
CA GLY A 48 -3.36 -10.28 6.32
C GLY A 48 -4.86 -10.38 6.61
N ASP A 49 -5.28 -9.81 7.74
CA ASP A 49 -6.68 -9.79 8.20
C ASP A 49 -7.35 -8.41 8.12
N THR A 50 -6.57 -7.36 7.83
CA THR A 50 -7.04 -5.98 7.88
C THR A 50 -6.55 -5.18 6.68
N ASP A 51 -7.50 -4.64 5.92
CA ASP A 51 -7.21 -3.68 4.85
C ASP A 51 -6.56 -2.42 5.42
N GLY A 52 -5.68 -1.79 4.64
CA GLY A 52 -4.98 -0.62 5.13
C GLY A 52 -4.28 0.20 4.07
N SER A 53 -3.55 1.21 4.54
CA SER A 53 -2.68 2.02 3.70
C SER A 53 -1.32 2.13 4.36
N ALA A 54 -0.27 2.14 3.55
CA ALA A 54 1.09 2.32 4.01
C ALA A 54 1.79 3.37 3.15
N HIS A 55 2.66 4.14 3.78
CA HIS A 55 3.52 5.12 3.14
C HIS A 55 4.93 4.55 3.02
N LEU A 56 5.45 4.56 1.79
CA LEU A 56 6.79 4.15 1.44
C LEU A 56 7.65 5.39 1.21
N GLY A 57 8.43 5.74 2.22
CA GLY A 57 9.32 6.90 2.24
C GLY A 57 10.80 6.51 2.26
N PRO A 58 11.72 7.49 2.44
CA PRO A 58 13.16 7.22 2.54
C PRO A 58 13.53 6.32 3.70
N ASP A 59 12.74 6.32 4.77
CA ASP A 59 12.99 5.53 5.98
C ASP A 59 12.35 4.12 5.91
N GLY A 60 11.68 3.79 4.81
CA GLY A 60 11.01 2.51 4.61
C GLY A 60 9.50 2.61 4.57
N LEU A 61 8.84 1.48 4.85
CA LEU A 61 7.39 1.33 4.82
C LEU A 61 6.78 1.58 6.21
N THR A 62 5.84 2.52 6.29
CA THR A 62 5.15 2.89 7.53
C THR A 62 3.65 2.74 7.35
N TRP A 63 2.98 2.01 8.24
CA TRP A 63 1.53 1.90 8.25
C TRP A 63 0.88 3.24 8.58
N VAL A 64 -0.13 3.60 7.80
CA VAL A 64 -0.95 4.79 8.03
C VAL A 64 -2.29 4.29 8.57
N GLU A 65 -2.49 4.45 9.88
CA GLU A 65 -3.80 4.25 10.46
C GLU A 65 -4.74 5.32 9.90
N HIS A 66 -5.67 4.91 9.04
CA HIS A 66 -6.86 5.70 8.81
C HIS A 66 -7.70 5.58 10.08
N ASP A 67 -7.60 6.57 10.97
CA ASP A 67 -8.55 6.72 12.05
C ASP A 67 -9.96 6.78 11.43
N ALA A 68 -10.71 5.68 11.59
CA ALA A 68 -12.07 5.52 11.09
C ALA A 68 -13.03 6.59 11.66
N SER A 69 -12.57 7.43 12.59
CA SER A 69 -13.34 8.47 13.27
C SER A 69 -13.47 9.79 12.51
N SER A 70 -12.84 9.95 11.34
CA SER A 70 -12.88 11.23 10.59
C SER A 70 -13.84 11.27 9.39
N LEU A 71 -14.61 10.19 9.16
CA LEU A 71 -15.78 10.21 8.28
C LEU A 71 -16.98 10.84 9.02
N SER A 72 -16.87 12.12 9.38
CA SER A 72 -18.07 12.93 9.58
C SER A 72 -18.74 13.10 8.22
N PRO A 73 -19.98 12.64 7.99
CA PRO A 73 -20.70 13.03 6.80
C PRO A 73 -20.84 14.56 6.79
N PRO A 74 -20.80 15.23 5.62
CA PRO A 74 -21.16 16.64 5.56
C PRO A 74 -22.58 16.78 6.14
N SER A 75 -22.72 17.63 7.16
CA SER A 75 -24.03 18.00 7.70
C SER A 75 -24.93 18.53 6.57
N PRO A 76 -26.25 18.24 6.61
CA PRO A 76 -27.20 18.59 5.55
C PRO A 76 -27.33 20.10 5.30
#